data_AF-A0A5B9ALB2-F1
#
_entry.id   AF-A0A5B9ALB2-F1
#
_cell.length_a   1.000
_cell.length_b   1.000
_cell.length_c   1.000
_cell.angle_alpha   90.00
_cell.angle_beta   90.00
_cell.angle_gamma   90.00
#
_symmetry.space_group_name_H-M   'P 1'
#
loop_
_entity.id
_entity.type
_entity.pdbx_description
1 polymer ?
#
loop_
_entity_poly.entity_id
_entity_poly.type
_entity_poly.pdbx_seq_one_letter_code
_entity_poly.pdbx_strand_id
1 'polypeptide(L)'
;MKLSKFSELVNRILSNNHSHRRDMDVTIVVHSPGRIGSTPSVEVQSIQAGFDWDAGQVMIFPSQPLTTLTPEQVADIADSVRKGQSWHAYQEYKKHKEQLEKLSMELEAAKQREKDLFMENVRLKSGIAGLIHLGIRYADVEVMKIAGDAQLSTPCTDSIINSIATWSLRLAMEKEFPDEEWRSADLRKILMGMAKDGTVSKDTYASRIGQAVWRLEVR
;
A
#
# COMPACT_ATOMS: atom_id res chain seq x y z
N MET A 1 -32.40 43.65 -2.87
CA MET A 1 -33.50 44.67 -2.84
C MET A 1 -32.95 45.95 -2.21
N LYS A 2 -33.34 47.15 -2.67
CA LYS A 2 -32.92 48.41 -2.03
C LYS A 2 -33.72 48.65 -0.75
N LEU A 3 -33.15 49.37 0.22
CA LEU A 3 -33.79 49.66 1.50
C LEU A 3 -35.13 50.41 1.35
N SER A 4 -35.24 51.30 0.36
CA SER A 4 -36.49 52.02 0.06
C SER A 4 -37.64 51.07 -0.26
N LYS A 5 -37.42 50.13 -1.19
CA LYS A 5 -38.40 49.11 -1.55
C LYS A 5 -38.70 48.15 -0.39
N PHE A 6 -37.71 47.84 0.45
CA PHE A 6 -37.93 47.06 1.67
C PHE A 6 -38.86 47.80 2.65
N SER A 7 -38.59 49.09 2.90
CA SER A 7 -39.42 49.94 3.76
C SER A 7 -40.87 50.04 3.25
N GLU A 8 -41.07 50.20 1.94
CA GLU A 8 -42.42 50.19 1.33
C GLU A 8 -43.18 48.88 1.62
N LEU A 9 -42.51 47.72 1.49
CA LEU A 9 -43.11 46.42 1.79
C LEU A 9 -43.48 46.28 3.27
N VAL A 10 -42.60 46.72 4.18
CA VAL A 10 -42.86 46.72 5.62
C VAL A 10 -44.06 47.62 5.96
N ASN A 11 -44.08 48.85 5.43
CA ASN A 11 -45.19 49.79 5.65
C ASN A 11 -46.52 49.28 5.09
N ARG A 12 -46.49 48.50 4.00
CA ARG A 12 -47.68 47.84 3.46
C ARG A 12 -48.22 46.74 4.38
N ILE A 13 -47.35 46.00 5.07
CA ILE A 13 -47.76 44.97 6.04
C ILE A 13 -48.36 45.62 7.30
N LEU A 14 -47.75 46.72 7.76
CA LEU A 14 -48.22 47.47 8.94
C LEU A 14 -49.54 48.21 8.71
N SER A 15 -49.81 48.68 7.49
CA SER A 15 -51.05 49.42 7.14
C SER A 15 -52.25 48.51 6.85
N ASN A 16 -52.07 47.19 6.84
CA ASN A 16 -53.13 46.25 6.55
C ASN A 16 -53.93 45.93 7.83
N ASN A 17 -55.22 46.28 7.89
CA ASN A 17 -56.06 46.17 9.11
C ASN A 17 -56.13 44.78 9.78
N HIS A 18 -55.73 43.71 9.08
CA HIS A 18 -55.65 42.36 9.64
C HIS A 18 -54.44 42.12 10.57
N SER A 19 -53.38 42.94 10.51
CA SER A 19 -52.17 42.79 11.33
C SER A 19 -52.23 43.53 12.67
N HIS A 20 -53.17 44.46 12.86
CA HIS A 20 -53.27 45.30 14.08
C HIS A 20 -53.61 44.56 15.38
N ARG A 21 -53.91 43.26 15.35
CA ARG A 21 -54.26 42.50 16.58
C ARG A 21 -53.06 41.88 17.29
N ARG A 22 -51.86 41.85 16.68
CA ARG A 22 -50.66 41.25 17.30
C ARG A 22 -49.40 41.98 16.85
N ASP A 23 -48.54 42.30 17.79
CA ASP A 23 -47.15 42.66 17.50
C ASP A 23 -46.49 41.46 16.79
N MET A 24 -45.79 41.69 15.68
CA MET A 24 -45.30 40.63 14.80
C MET A 24 -43.81 40.42 14.99
N ASP A 25 -43.38 39.20 15.29
CA ASP A 25 -41.97 38.84 15.37
C ASP A 25 -41.31 38.84 13.98
N VAL A 26 -40.13 39.44 13.87
CA VAL A 26 -39.33 39.43 12.65
C VAL A 26 -38.42 38.21 12.67
N THR A 27 -38.64 37.27 11.74
CA THR A 27 -37.83 36.06 11.61
C THR A 27 -37.23 35.93 10.20
N ILE A 28 -36.05 35.30 10.11
CA ILE A 28 -35.38 34.96 8.85
C ILE A 28 -35.58 33.49 8.56
N VAL A 29 -36.06 33.18 7.36
CA VAL A 29 -36.27 31.80 6.92
C VAL A 29 -34.93 31.07 6.77
N VAL A 30 -34.83 29.89 7.39
CA VAL A 30 -33.72 28.95 7.17
C VAL A 30 -34.11 28.04 6.01
N HIS A 31 -33.29 27.99 4.97
CA HIS A 31 -33.56 27.09 3.86
C HIS A 31 -33.32 25.64 4.28
N SER A 32 -34.38 24.82 4.29
CA SER A 32 -34.33 23.40 4.64
C SER A 32 -35.10 22.60 3.59
N PRO A 33 -34.42 22.11 2.53
CA PRO A 33 -35.09 21.37 1.45
C PRO A 33 -35.66 20.05 1.98
N GLY A 34 -36.94 19.78 1.69
CA GLY A 34 -37.61 18.53 2.04
C GLY A 34 -38.36 18.50 3.39
N ARG A 35 -38.39 19.60 4.14
CA ARG A 35 -39.17 19.68 5.39
C ARG A 35 -40.66 19.90 5.11
N ILE A 36 -41.52 19.09 5.74
CA ILE A 36 -42.99 19.24 5.73
C ILE A 36 -43.41 19.87 7.06
N GLY A 37 -44.16 20.98 7.01
CA GLY A 37 -44.64 21.70 8.20
C GLY A 37 -44.36 23.20 8.14
N SER A 38 -44.39 23.87 9.30
CA SER A 38 -44.10 25.30 9.42
C SER A 38 -42.72 25.66 8.85
N THR A 39 -42.63 26.81 8.18
CA THR A 39 -41.38 27.32 7.63
C THR A 39 -40.35 27.50 8.74
N PRO A 40 -39.20 26.79 8.69
CA PRO A 40 -38.15 27.00 9.68
C PRO A 40 -37.63 28.42 9.57
N SER A 41 -37.63 29.14 10.69
CA SER A 41 -37.09 30.49 10.76
C SER A 41 -36.41 30.74 12.10
N VAL A 42 -35.51 31.71 12.11
CA VAL A 42 -34.75 32.15 13.29
C VAL A 42 -35.08 33.62 13.53
N GLU A 43 -35.26 34.02 14.79
CA GLU A 43 -35.55 35.40 15.17
C GLU A 43 -34.41 36.35 14.84
N VAL A 44 -34.75 37.60 14.52
CA VAL A 44 -33.79 38.67 14.32
C VAL A 44 -33.44 39.29 15.68
N GLN A 45 -32.16 39.24 16.05
CA GLN A 45 -31.66 39.87 17.27
C GLN A 45 -31.43 41.37 17.09
N SER A 46 -30.84 41.78 15.98
CA SER A 46 -30.60 43.21 15.70
C SER A 46 -30.52 43.51 14.21
N ILE A 47 -30.82 44.77 13.86
CA ILE A 47 -30.68 45.31 12.50
C ILE A 47 -29.82 46.56 12.59
N GLN A 48 -28.77 46.63 11.79
CA GLN A 48 -27.79 47.71 11.83
C GLN A 48 -27.41 48.14 10.42
N ALA A 49 -27.04 49.42 10.25
CA ALA A 49 -26.40 49.88 9.03
C ALA A 49 -24.94 49.43 9.01
N GLY A 50 -24.46 48.97 7.86
CA GLY A 50 -23.05 48.59 7.68
C GLY A 50 -22.11 49.77 7.89
N PHE A 51 -20.92 49.48 8.42
CA PHE A 51 -19.87 50.45 8.73
C PHE A 51 -18.60 50.15 7.93
N ASP A 52 -17.86 51.18 7.53
CA ASP A 52 -16.62 51.08 6.75
C ASP A 52 -16.81 50.28 5.43
N TRP A 53 -16.32 49.04 5.40
CA TRP A 53 -16.39 48.14 4.24
C TRP A 53 -17.81 47.69 3.88
N ASP A 54 -18.75 47.78 4.84
CA ASP A 54 -20.15 47.42 4.65
C ASP A 54 -21.04 48.64 4.35
N ALA A 55 -20.45 49.82 4.10
CA ALA A 55 -21.20 51.04 3.84
C ALA A 55 -22.21 50.88 2.69
N GLY A 56 -23.47 51.27 2.95
CA GLY A 56 -24.59 51.11 2.00
C GLY A 56 -25.34 49.78 2.11
N GLN A 57 -24.95 48.89 3.02
CA GLN A 57 -25.67 47.67 3.36
C GLN A 57 -26.46 47.81 4.66
N VAL A 58 -27.55 47.06 4.79
CA VAL A 58 -28.28 46.87 6.06
C VAL A 58 -28.07 45.42 6.48
N MET A 59 -27.47 45.23 7.65
CA MET A 59 -27.16 43.93 8.21
C MET A 59 -28.24 43.52 9.19
N ILE A 60 -28.73 42.29 9.03
CA ILE A 60 -29.71 41.67 9.91
C ILE A 60 -29.01 40.51 10.61
N PHE A 61 -28.91 40.60 11.94
CA PHE A 61 -28.23 39.61 12.77
C PHE A 61 -29.27 38.66 13.39
N PRO A 62 -29.33 37.40 12.95
CA PRO A 62 -30.21 36.41 13.57
C PRO A 62 -29.68 35.99 14.95
N SER A 63 -30.58 35.55 15.83
CA SER A 63 -30.22 35.05 17.18
C SER A 63 -29.42 33.74 17.16
N GLN A 64 -29.48 32.99 16.06
CA GLN A 64 -28.71 31.77 15.82
C GLN A 64 -28.17 31.73 14.38
N PRO A 65 -27.03 31.05 14.11
CA PRO A 65 -26.51 30.89 12.76
C PRO A 65 -27.52 30.22 11.82
N LEU A 66 -27.67 30.74 10.61
CA LEU A 66 -28.56 30.19 9.57
C LEU A 66 -27.92 29.00 8.85
N THR A 67 -27.51 28.00 9.61
CA THR A 67 -26.90 26.76 9.10
C THR A 67 -27.79 25.56 9.41
N THR A 68 -27.73 24.55 8.54
CA THR A 68 -28.38 23.25 8.80
C THR A 68 -27.55 22.37 9.73
N LEU A 69 -26.30 22.76 10.03
CA LEU A 69 -25.41 22.04 10.92
C LEU A 69 -25.88 22.17 12.37
N THR A 70 -25.71 21.11 13.15
CA THR A 70 -25.99 21.16 14.58
C THR A 70 -24.99 22.10 15.28
N PRO A 71 -25.35 22.69 16.43
CA PRO A 71 -24.43 23.54 17.20
C PRO A 71 -23.10 22.83 17.54
N GLU A 72 -23.14 21.52 17.79
CA GLU A 72 -21.95 20.69 18.03
C GLU A 72 -21.04 20.62 16.79
N GLN A 73 -21.60 20.37 15.61
CA GLN A 73 -20.84 20.34 14.37
C GLN A 73 -20.17 21.67 14.06
N VAL A 74 -20.84 22.79 14.35
CA VAL A 74 -20.25 24.13 14.17
C VAL A 74 -19.08 24.35 15.13
N ALA A 75 -19.21 23.91 16.39
CA ALA A 75 -18.13 23.99 17.38
C ALA A 75 -16.91 23.15 16.96
N ASP A 76 -17.14 21.91 16.51
CA ASP A 76 -16.08 21.01 16.03
C ASP A 76 -15.34 21.57 14.82
N ILE A 77 -16.07 22.16 13.86
CA ILE A 77 -15.46 22.82 12.70
C ILE A 77 -14.63 24.02 13.15
N ALA A 78 -15.15 24.86 14.05
CA ALA A 78 -14.42 26.03 14.56
C ALA A 78 -13.12 25.61 15.27
N ASP A 79 -13.17 24.56 16.09
CA ASP A 79 -11.99 24.02 16.76
C ASP A 79 -10.99 23.39 15.78
N SER A 80 -11.47 22.67 14.77
CA SER A 80 -10.63 22.10 13.71
C SER A 80 -9.93 23.19 12.90
N VAL A 81 -10.66 24.23 12.48
CA VAL A 81 -10.10 25.37 11.74
C VAL A 81 -9.05 26.10 12.58
N ARG A 82 -9.34 26.33 13.86
CA ARG A 82 -8.40 26.96 14.80
C ARG A 82 -7.11 26.14 14.96
N LYS A 83 -7.22 24.82 15.09
CA LYS A 83 -6.06 23.92 15.16
C LYS A 83 -5.28 23.93 13.85
N GLY A 84 -5.97 23.77 12.71
CA GLY A 84 -5.36 23.68 11.38
C GLY A 84 -4.71 24.99 10.90
N GLN A 85 -5.19 26.15 11.33
CA GLN A 85 -4.58 27.46 11.01
C GLN A 85 -3.56 27.95 12.04
N SER A 86 -3.34 27.20 13.12
CA SER A 86 -2.34 27.59 14.12
C SER A 86 -0.92 27.46 13.56
N TRP A 87 -0.05 28.42 13.91
CA TRP A 87 1.37 28.39 13.56
C TRP A 87 2.07 27.09 14.01
N HIS A 88 1.63 26.52 15.14
CA HIS A 88 2.15 25.27 15.67
C HIS A 88 1.79 24.06 14.80
N ALA A 89 0.56 23.98 14.29
CA ALA A 89 0.19 22.93 13.34
C ALA A 89 0.99 23.01 12.03
N TYR A 90 1.27 24.23 11.55
CA TYR A 90 2.15 24.42 10.40
C TYR A 90 3.60 23.95 10.68
N GLN A 91 4.14 24.23 11.87
CA GLN A 91 5.48 23.77 12.24
C GLN A 91 5.58 22.24 12.35
N GLU A 92 4.56 21.59 12.92
CA GLU A 92 4.52 20.12 12.98
C GLU A 92 4.40 19.51 11.58
N TYR A 93 3.51 20.04 10.75
CA TYR A 93 3.38 19.61 9.36
C TYR A 93 4.71 19.73 8.60
N LYS A 94 5.43 20.84 8.79
CA LYS A 94 6.74 21.04 8.17
C LYS A 94 7.75 19.95 8.61
N LYS A 95 7.83 19.64 9.90
CA LYS A 95 8.71 18.58 10.43
C LYS A 95 8.36 17.22 9.85
N HIS A 96 7.07 16.88 9.80
CA HIS A 96 6.60 15.61 9.23
C HIS A 96 6.93 15.50 7.75
N LYS A 97 6.79 16.59 6.99
CA LYS A 97 7.14 16.62 5.57
C LYS A 97 8.64 16.38 5.36
N GLU A 98 9.50 17.03 6.14
CA GLU A 98 10.96 16.82 6.09
C GLU A 98 11.33 15.37 6.42
N GLN A 99 10.66 14.76 7.41
CA GLN A 99 10.85 13.35 7.74
C GLN A 99 10.41 12.41 6.60
N LEU A 100 9.27 12.67 5.96
CA LEU A 100 8.79 11.89 4.82
C LEU A 100 9.73 11.98 3.62
N GLU A 101 10.26 13.16 3.32
CA GLU A 101 11.25 13.34 2.26
C GLU A 101 12.53 12.55 2.55
N LYS A 102 13.02 12.60 3.80
CA LYS A 102 14.18 11.80 4.22
C LYS A 102 13.94 10.30 4.09
N LEU A 103 12.82 9.80 4.60
CA LEU A 103 12.46 8.38 4.50
C LEU A 103 12.31 7.94 3.04
N SER A 104 11.74 8.79 2.19
CA SER A 104 11.61 8.52 0.75
C SER A 104 12.97 8.37 0.08
N MET A 105 13.94 9.23 0.40
CA MET A 105 15.30 9.10 -0.15
C MET A 105 16.01 7.83 0.33
N GLU A 106 15.88 7.49 1.61
CA GLU A 106 16.45 6.26 2.18
C GLU A 106 15.84 5.01 1.54
N LEU A 107 14.52 5.01 1.30
CA LEU A 107 13.82 3.91 0.63
C LEU A 107 14.31 3.71 -0.81
N GLU A 108 14.43 4.79 -1.59
CA GLU A 108 14.93 4.69 -2.97
C GLU A 108 16.40 4.24 -3.01
N ALA A 109 17.23 4.71 -2.08
CA ALA A 109 18.61 4.24 -1.95
C ALA A 109 18.70 2.75 -1.56
N ALA A 110 17.78 2.26 -0.71
CA ALA A 110 17.71 0.86 -0.33
C ALA A 110 17.25 -0.02 -1.51
N LYS A 111 16.23 0.41 -2.25
CA LYS A 111 15.78 -0.28 -3.48
C LYS A 111 16.88 -0.36 -4.53
N GLN A 112 17.66 0.70 -4.70
CA GLN A 112 18.77 0.67 -5.66
C GLN A 112 19.85 -0.33 -5.21
N ARG A 113 20.22 -0.32 -3.93
CA ARG A 113 21.14 -1.31 -3.35
C ARG A 113 20.64 -2.75 -3.51
N GLU A 114 19.34 -2.98 -3.31
CA GLU A 114 18.74 -4.31 -3.52
C GLU A 114 18.87 -4.77 -4.98
N LYS A 115 18.60 -3.88 -5.95
CA LYS A 115 18.77 -4.18 -7.38
C LYS A 115 20.22 -4.51 -7.73
N ASP A 116 21.18 -3.75 -7.20
CA ASP A 116 22.60 -3.98 -7.46
C ASP A 116 23.05 -5.33 -6.89
N LEU A 117 22.65 -5.64 -5.65
CA LEU A 117 22.89 -6.94 -5.02
C LEU A 117 22.21 -8.09 -5.77
N PHE A 118 21.01 -7.87 -6.29
CA PHE A 118 20.32 -8.87 -7.12
C PHE A 118 21.09 -9.17 -8.40
N MET A 119 21.56 -8.14 -9.11
CA MET A 119 22.37 -8.31 -10.32
C MET A 119 23.70 -9.01 -10.04
N GLU A 120 24.35 -8.68 -8.92
CA GLU A 120 25.55 -9.39 -8.48
C GLU A 120 25.26 -10.85 -8.15
N ASN A 121 24.15 -11.15 -7.46
CA ASN A 121 23.74 -12.51 -7.15
C ASN A 121 23.50 -13.34 -8.41
N VAL A 122 22.84 -12.76 -9.43
CA VAL A 122 22.65 -13.39 -10.74
C VAL A 122 23.99 -13.68 -11.41
N ARG A 123 24.92 -12.73 -11.40
CA ARG A 123 26.27 -12.92 -11.94
C ARG A 123 27.02 -14.04 -11.23
N LEU A 124 27.04 -14.04 -9.90
CA LEU A 124 27.71 -15.08 -9.10
C LEU A 124 27.13 -16.47 -9.36
N LYS A 125 25.80 -16.59 -9.43
CA LYS A 125 25.11 -17.83 -9.81
C LYS A 125 25.56 -18.36 -11.17
N SER A 126 25.64 -17.47 -12.16
CA SER A 126 26.11 -17.85 -13.50
C SER A 126 27.58 -18.31 -13.50
N GLY A 127 28.44 -17.68 -12.70
CA GLY A 127 29.84 -18.07 -12.55
C GLY A 127 30.01 -19.45 -11.89
N ILE A 128 29.28 -19.70 -10.80
CA ILE A 128 29.26 -21.01 -10.13
C ILE A 128 28.78 -22.10 -11.09
N ALA A 129 27.72 -21.83 -11.87
CA ALA A 129 27.25 -22.76 -12.88
C ALA A 129 28.33 -23.11 -13.91
N GLY A 130 29.09 -22.10 -14.38
CA GLY A 130 30.20 -22.29 -15.31
C GLY A 130 31.32 -23.16 -14.72
N LEU A 131 31.70 -22.92 -13.47
CA LEU A 131 32.72 -23.73 -12.76
C LEU A 131 32.28 -25.19 -12.61
N ILE A 132 31.01 -25.44 -12.29
CA ILE A 132 30.48 -26.81 -12.20
C ILE A 132 30.57 -27.52 -13.54
N HIS A 133 30.20 -26.84 -14.64
CA HIS A 133 30.32 -27.42 -15.99
C HIS A 133 31.77 -27.72 -16.38
N LEU A 134 32.72 -26.89 -15.96
CA LEU A 134 34.15 -27.14 -16.20
C LEU A 134 34.65 -28.33 -15.39
N GLY A 135 34.34 -28.39 -14.09
CA GLY A 135 34.70 -29.53 -13.24
C GLY A 135 34.12 -30.85 -13.77
N ILE A 136 32.89 -30.81 -14.28
CA ILE A 136 32.25 -31.88 -15.05
C ILE A 136 33.10 -32.25 -16.27
N ARG A 137 33.31 -31.31 -17.19
CA ARG A 137 34.03 -31.57 -18.46
C ARG A 137 35.41 -32.20 -18.25
N TYR A 138 36.12 -31.77 -17.22
CA TYR A 138 37.50 -32.18 -16.97
C TYR A 138 37.63 -33.23 -15.84
N ALA A 139 36.53 -33.72 -15.30
CA ALA A 139 36.50 -34.64 -14.14
C ALA A 139 37.33 -34.15 -12.94
N ASP A 140 37.37 -32.82 -12.73
CA ASP A 140 38.15 -32.19 -11.67
C ASP A 140 37.33 -32.11 -10.37
N VAL A 141 37.69 -32.98 -9.44
CA VAL A 141 37.00 -33.14 -8.15
C VAL A 141 37.19 -31.90 -7.25
N GLU A 142 38.32 -31.21 -7.32
CA GLU A 142 38.56 -30.01 -6.51
C GLU A 142 37.72 -28.84 -7.01
N VAL A 143 37.64 -28.65 -8.33
CA VAL A 143 36.78 -27.61 -8.95
C VAL A 143 35.31 -27.89 -8.65
N MET A 144 34.87 -29.15 -8.69
CA MET A 144 33.51 -29.52 -8.30
C MET A 144 33.22 -29.22 -6.83
N LYS A 145 34.16 -29.52 -5.93
CA LYS A 145 34.00 -29.28 -4.50
C LYS A 145 33.92 -27.79 -4.19
N ILE A 146 34.82 -26.97 -4.74
CA ILE A 146 34.83 -25.52 -4.59
C ILE A 146 33.52 -24.91 -5.10
N ALA A 147 33.04 -25.36 -6.26
CA ALA A 147 31.80 -24.86 -6.81
C ALA A 147 30.57 -25.33 -6.01
N GLY A 148 30.60 -26.54 -5.43
CA GLY A 148 29.58 -27.03 -4.50
C GLY A 148 29.53 -26.24 -3.18
N ASP A 149 30.68 -25.90 -2.61
CA ASP A 149 30.76 -25.07 -1.39
C ASP A 149 30.25 -23.63 -1.66
N ALA A 150 30.59 -23.06 -2.82
CA ALA A 150 30.04 -21.79 -3.28
C ALA A 150 28.52 -21.85 -3.54
N GLN A 151 28.01 -23.02 -3.91
CA GLN A 151 26.58 -23.27 -4.12
C GLN A 151 25.80 -23.34 -2.80
N LEU A 152 26.37 -23.91 -1.73
CA LEU A 152 25.71 -23.95 -0.41
C LEU A 152 25.55 -22.55 0.20
N SER A 153 26.44 -21.62 -0.16
CA SER A 153 26.40 -20.22 0.28
C SER A 153 25.57 -19.30 -0.63
N THR A 154 25.12 -19.76 -1.80
CA THR A 154 24.25 -19.01 -2.71
C THR A 154 23.12 -19.89 -3.24
N PRO A 155 21.83 -19.63 -2.93
CA PRO A 155 20.73 -20.50 -3.37
C PRO A 155 20.58 -20.46 -4.91
N CYS A 156 21.26 -21.34 -5.62
CA CYS A 156 21.24 -21.47 -7.07
C CYS A 156 20.11 -22.41 -7.51
N THR A 157 19.71 -22.28 -8.78
CA THR A 157 18.50 -22.90 -9.34
C THR A 157 18.65 -24.42 -9.56
N ASP A 158 17.53 -25.12 -9.36
CA ASP A 158 17.25 -26.57 -9.43
C ASP A 158 17.94 -27.40 -10.54
N SER A 159 18.34 -26.79 -11.66
CA SER A 159 18.97 -27.50 -12.79
C SER A 159 20.40 -27.97 -12.50
N ILE A 160 21.17 -27.22 -11.71
CA ILE A 160 22.58 -27.51 -11.42
C ILE A 160 22.69 -28.68 -10.42
N ILE A 161 21.81 -28.71 -9.42
CA ILE A 161 21.72 -29.80 -8.44
C ILE A 161 21.38 -31.12 -9.13
N ASN A 162 20.46 -31.11 -10.10
CA ASN A 162 20.15 -32.30 -10.90
C ASN A 162 21.35 -32.80 -11.71
N SER A 163 22.17 -31.89 -12.27
CA SER A 163 23.40 -32.28 -12.99
C SER A 163 24.43 -32.92 -12.08
N ILE A 164 24.63 -32.39 -10.87
CA ILE A 164 25.55 -32.96 -9.88
C ILE A 164 25.07 -34.34 -9.41
N ALA A 165 23.80 -34.48 -9.00
CA ALA A 165 23.27 -35.75 -8.53
C ALA A 165 23.32 -36.84 -9.61
N THR A 166 23.02 -36.47 -10.87
CA THR A 166 23.11 -37.41 -11.99
C THR A 166 24.57 -37.77 -12.31
N TRP A 167 25.50 -36.83 -12.14
CA TRP A 167 26.94 -37.08 -12.33
C TRP A 167 27.52 -37.98 -11.24
N SER A 168 27.23 -37.71 -9.96
CA SER A 168 27.71 -38.53 -8.85
C SER A 168 27.20 -39.97 -8.95
N LEU A 169 25.95 -40.16 -9.37
CA LEU A 169 25.41 -41.49 -9.66
C LEU A 169 26.13 -42.15 -10.82
N ARG A 170 26.40 -41.43 -11.91
CA ARG A 170 27.16 -41.95 -13.05
C ARG A 170 28.56 -42.41 -12.65
N LEU A 171 29.30 -41.59 -11.90
CA LEU A 171 30.63 -41.91 -11.39
C LEU A 171 30.64 -43.17 -10.50
N ALA A 172 29.62 -43.34 -9.66
CA ALA A 172 29.47 -44.53 -8.84
C ALA A 172 29.19 -45.78 -9.69
N MET A 173 28.35 -45.66 -10.73
CA MET A 173 28.03 -46.77 -11.63
C MET A 173 29.21 -47.15 -12.54
N GLU A 174 29.95 -46.18 -13.08
CA GLU A 174 31.18 -46.43 -13.86
C GLU A 174 32.27 -47.09 -13.01
N LYS A 175 32.31 -46.82 -11.70
CA LYS A 175 33.26 -47.47 -10.79
C LYS A 175 32.89 -48.93 -10.50
N GLU A 176 31.62 -49.20 -10.24
CA GLU A 176 31.14 -50.53 -9.88
C GLU A 176 30.99 -51.44 -11.12
N PHE A 177 30.65 -50.86 -12.27
CA PHE A 177 30.42 -51.54 -13.54
C PHE A 177 31.23 -50.85 -14.66
N PRO A 178 32.56 -51.05 -14.71
CA PRO A 178 33.46 -50.33 -15.60
C PRO A 178 33.30 -50.68 -17.10
N ASP A 179 32.74 -51.84 -17.40
CA ASP A 179 32.53 -52.31 -18.78
C ASP A 179 31.19 -51.86 -19.38
N GLU A 180 30.38 -51.11 -18.61
CA GLU A 180 29.05 -50.63 -19.02
C GLU A 180 29.01 -49.10 -19.21
N GLU A 181 28.35 -48.64 -20.27
CA GLU A 181 28.20 -47.21 -20.56
C GLU A 181 26.96 -46.62 -19.88
N TRP A 182 27.17 -45.69 -18.95
CA TRP A 182 26.09 -45.10 -18.14
C TRP A 182 25.73 -43.67 -18.59
N ARG A 183 24.62 -43.52 -19.32
CA ARG A 183 24.11 -42.20 -19.72
C ARG A 183 23.13 -41.62 -18.70
N SER A 184 23.24 -40.32 -18.45
CA SER A 184 22.39 -39.56 -17.51
C SER A 184 20.87 -39.75 -17.71
N ALA A 185 20.43 -39.90 -18.97
CA ALA A 185 19.01 -40.13 -19.29
C ALA A 185 18.53 -41.52 -18.88
N ASP A 186 19.40 -42.53 -18.94
CA ASP A 186 19.09 -43.91 -18.63
C ASP A 186 19.12 -44.14 -17.11
N LEU A 187 20.09 -43.53 -16.40
CA LEU A 187 20.14 -43.50 -14.92
C LEU A 187 18.89 -42.87 -14.30
N ARG A 188 18.34 -41.82 -14.92
CA ARG A 188 17.09 -41.19 -14.46
C ARG A 188 15.89 -42.13 -14.56
N LYS A 189 15.82 -42.96 -15.61
CA LYS A 189 14.76 -43.97 -15.77
C LYS A 189 14.87 -45.05 -14.69
N ILE A 190 16.09 -45.47 -14.37
CA ILE A 190 16.37 -46.47 -13.33
C ILE A 190 15.91 -45.95 -11.96
N LEU A 191 16.28 -44.72 -11.58
CA LEU A 191 15.82 -44.09 -10.34
C LEU A 191 14.28 -44.03 -10.25
N MET A 192 13.61 -43.70 -11.34
CA MET A 192 12.14 -43.71 -11.39
C MET A 192 11.54 -45.10 -11.28
N GLY A 193 12.23 -46.15 -11.74
CA GLY A 193 11.84 -47.54 -11.58
C GLY A 193 11.96 -47.98 -10.11
N MET A 194 13.14 -47.76 -9.51
CA MET A 194 13.40 -48.07 -8.10
C MET A 194 12.43 -47.36 -7.15
N ALA A 195 11.93 -46.18 -7.56
CA ALA A 195 10.92 -45.44 -6.82
C ALA A 195 9.55 -46.15 -6.78
N LYS A 196 9.17 -46.81 -7.87
CA LYS A 196 7.93 -47.60 -7.93
C LYS A 196 8.01 -48.84 -7.05
N ASP A 197 9.21 -49.42 -6.95
CA ASP A 197 9.47 -50.61 -6.16
C ASP A 197 9.69 -50.30 -4.66
N GLY A 198 9.64 -49.01 -4.29
CA GLY A 198 9.76 -48.53 -2.92
C GLY A 198 11.17 -48.60 -2.33
N THR A 199 12.18 -48.89 -3.15
CA THR A 199 13.60 -48.96 -2.74
C THR A 199 14.19 -47.56 -2.55
N VAL A 200 13.67 -46.59 -3.30
CA VAL A 200 14.00 -45.18 -3.12
C VAL A 200 12.71 -44.37 -3.05
N SER A 201 12.67 -43.31 -2.27
CA SER A 201 11.54 -42.40 -2.19
C SER A 201 11.97 -40.99 -2.60
N LYS A 202 11.03 -40.22 -3.15
CA LYS A 202 11.28 -38.81 -3.43
C LYS A 202 11.20 -38.06 -2.10
N ASP A 203 12.30 -37.42 -1.70
CA ASP A 203 12.34 -36.58 -0.50
C ASP A 203 11.48 -35.34 -0.73
N THR A 204 10.25 -35.34 -0.20
CA THR A 204 9.28 -34.25 -0.42
C THR A 204 9.67 -32.95 0.26
N TYR A 205 10.58 -32.98 1.24
CA TYR A 205 11.04 -31.80 1.95
C TYR A 205 12.22 -31.14 1.23
N ALA A 206 13.12 -31.96 0.68
CA ALA A 206 14.28 -31.50 -0.10
C ALA A 206 13.98 -31.33 -1.60
N SER A 207 12.89 -31.91 -2.12
CA SER A 207 12.48 -31.79 -3.52
C SER A 207 11.63 -30.55 -3.79
N ARG A 208 11.87 -29.87 -4.91
CA ARG A 208 11.12 -28.68 -5.39
C ARG A 208 10.67 -28.86 -6.85
N ILE A 209 9.91 -27.88 -7.37
CA ILE A 209 9.36 -27.95 -8.74
C ILE A 209 10.52 -27.97 -9.76
N GLY A 210 10.81 -29.15 -10.29
CA GLY A 210 11.94 -29.38 -11.21
C GLY A 210 13.17 -30.04 -10.56
N GLN A 211 13.16 -30.24 -9.24
CA GLN A 211 14.24 -30.85 -8.43
C GLN A 211 13.71 -32.10 -7.71
N ALA A 212 14.20 -33.28 -8.08
CA ALA A 212 13.84 -34.53 -7.40
C ALA A 212 15.06 -35.07 -6.65
N VAL A 213 15.03 -34.93 -5.33
CA VAL A 213 16.01 -35.55 -4.42
C VAL A 213 15.46 -36.92 -4.06
N TRP A 214 16.25 -37.98 -4.29
CA TRP A 214 15.86 -39.36 -4.02
C TRP A 214 16.60 -39.86 -2.78
N ARG A 215 15.84 -40.38 -1.81
CA ARG A 215 16.36 -40.98 -0.58
C ARG A 215 16.32 -42.50 -0.73
N LEU A 216 17.40 -43.18 -0.35
CA LEU A 216 17.39 -44.63 -0.26
C LEU A 216 16.57 -45.03 0.97
N GLU A 217 15.55 -45.85 0.77
CA GLU A 217 14.79 -46.42 1.89
C GLU A 217 15.58 -47.64 2.38
N VAL A 218 16.28 -47.48 3.50
CA VAL A 218 16.97 -48.60 4.15
C VAL A 218 15.88 -49.51 4.71
N ARG A 219 15.74 -50.71 4.13
CA ARG A 219 14.94 -51.79 4.72
C ARG A 219 15.66 -52.44 5.90
#